data_AF-A0A1B6LYX6-F1
#
_entry.id   AF-A0A1B6LYX6-F1
#
_cell.length_a   1.000
_cell.length_b   1.000
_cell.length_c   1.000
_cell.angle_alpha   90.00
_cell.angle_beta   90.00
_cell.angle_gamma   90.00
#
_symmetry.space_group_name_H-M   'P 1'
#
loop_
_entity.id
_entity.type
_entity.pdbx_description
1 polymer ?
#
loop_
_entity_poly.entity_id
_entity_poly.type
_entity_poly.pdbx_seq_one_letter_code
_entity_poly.pdbx_strand_id
1 'polypeptide(L)'
;MAAPTAWKNIKRDPDYEAAAQRWIEELIEERFPEGVAYEYALRDGIILCKLIARLQPGLITRINTSGGDYKMMDNINQFHKACAKFGVPDVDMFQTVDLWEFKNINNVTKTIYAIGRTCYKHPEFRGPFLGPRPSEENRREWTEEQLRAGEMVIGLQAGTNKGATQAGQSFGATRKILLGK
;
A
#
# COMPACT_ATOMS: atom_id res chain seq x y z
N MET A 1 36.71 -8.01 5.65
CA MET A 1 36.19 -7.75 4.29
C MET A 1 34.78 -8.32 4.25
N ALA A 2 33.75 -7.49 4.44
CA ALA A 2 32.36 -7.96 4.46
C ALA A 2 31.83 -8.10 3.03
N ALA A 3 31.18 -9.21 2.73
CA ALA A 3 30.59 -9.48 1.42
C ALA A 3 29.55 -8.42 1.06
N PRO A 4 29.46 -7.97 -0.21
CA PRO A 4 28.42 -7.06 -0.63
C PRO A 4 27.06 -7.76 -0.48
N THR A 5 26.19 -7.14 0.30
CA THR A 5 24.79 -7.51 0.51
C THR A 5 24.15 -7.78 -0.85
N ALA A 6 23.75 -9.03 -1.08
CA ALA A 6 22.99 -9.42 -2.26
C ALA A 6 21.73 -8.56 -2.33
N TRP A 7 21.71 -7.62 -3.25
CA TRP A 7 20.51 -6.93 -3.68
C TRP A 7 19.50 -8.01 -4.06
N LYS A 8 18.37 -8.05 -3.35
CA LYS A 8 17.25 -8.90 -3.75
C LYS A 8 16.92 -8.51 -5.18
N ASN A 9 17.12 -9.41 -6.14
CA ASN A 9 16.44 -9.33 -7.42
C ASN A 9 14.97 -9.02 -7.11
N ILE A 10 14.52 -7.80 -7.41
CA ILE A 10 13.12 -7.41 -7.23
C ILE A 10 12.36 -8.27 -8.24
N LYS A 11 11.85 -9.41 -7.78
CA LYS A 11 11.25 -10.43 -8.63
C LYS A 11 10.04 -9.80 -9.31
N ARG A 12 10.11 -9.67 -10.64
CA ARG A 12 8.95 -9.30 -11.46
C ARG A 12 7.99 -10.48 -11.51
N ASP A 13 6.70 -10.16 -11.51
CA ASP A 13 5.63 -11.13 -11.64
C ASP A 13 4.95 -10.91 -13.00
N PRO A 14 5.18 -11.80 -13.99
CA PRO A 14 4.63 -11.66 -15.33
C PRO A 14 3.11 -11.60 -15.36
N ASP A 15 2.43 -12.32 -14.46
CA ASP A 15 0.97 -12.33 -14.42
C ASP A 15 0.43 -10.99 -13.92
N TYR A 16 1.16 -10.37 -12.98
CA TYR A 16 0.83 -9.06 -12.43
C TYR A 16 0.97 -7.95 -13.48
N GLU A 17 2.05 -7.98 -14.26
CA GLU A 17 2.30 -7.06 -15.38
C GLU A 17 1.30 -7.27 -16.52
N ALA A 18 1.02 -8.53 -16.87
CA ALA A 18 0.04 -8.84 -17.91
C ALA A 18 -1.38 -8.39 -17.52
N ALA A 19 -1.76 -8.50 -16.24
CA ALA A 19 -3.03 -7.99 -15.75
C ALA A 19 -3.09 -6.46 -15.77
N ALA A 20 -2.00 -5.77 -15.40
CA ALA A 20 -1.90 -4.31 -15.53
C ALA A 20 -2.01 -3.87 -17.00
N GLN A 21 -1.30 -4.54 -17.90
CA GLN A 21 -1.36 -4.26 -19.34
C GLN A 21 -2.79 -4.42 -19.87
N ARG A 22 -3.43 -5.58 -19.63
CA ARG A 22 -4.82 -5.82 -20.10
C ARG A 22 -5.79 -4.75 -19.60
N TRP A 23 -5.65 -4.37 -18.33
CA TRP A 23 -6.50 -3.33 -17.74
C TRP A 23 -6.30 -1.96 -18.39
N ILE A 24 -5.05 -1.59 -18.67
CA ILE A 24 -4.75 -0.36 -19.41
C ILE A 24 -5.37 -0.41 -20.80
N GLU A 25 -5.13 -1.49 -21.54
CA GLU A 25 -5.65 -1.67 -22.90
C GLU A 25 -7.18 -1.58 -22.97
N GLU A 26 -7.88 -2.18 -22.00
CA GLU A 26 -9.34 -2.12 -21.91
C GLU A 26 -9.83 -0.69 -21.62
N LEU A 27 -9.12 0.08 -20.80
CA LEU A 27 -9.52 1.45 -20.50
C LEU A 27 -9.26 2.41 -21.65
N ILE A 28 -8.04 2.39 -22.21
CA ILE A 28 -7.66 3.32 -23.27
C ILE A 28 -8.19 2.89 -24.65
N GLU A 29 -8.77 1.70 -24.76
CA GLU A 29 -9.31 1.12 -26.01
C GLU A 29 -8.24 0.99 -27.12
N GLU A 30 -6.97 0.85 -26.73
CA GLU A 30 -5.81 0.70 -27.60
C GLU A 30 -4.91 -0.40 -27.07
N ARG A 31 -4.23 -1.13 -27.97
CA ARG A 31 -3.29 -2.19 -27.59
C ARG A 31 -1.88 -1.66 -27.39
N PHE A 32 -1.12 -2.30 -26.50
CA PHE A 32 0.31 -2.08 -26.43
C PHE A 32 0.96 -2.49 -27.77
N PRO A 33 2.08 -1.85 -28.17
CA PRO A 33 2.75 -2.18 -29.42
C PRO A 33 3.17 -3.65 -29.47
N GLU A 34 2.85 -4.33 -30.58
CA GLU A 34 3.19 -5.74 -30.76
C GLU A 34 4.72 -5.95 -30.77
N GLY A 35 5.18 -7.00 -30.07
CA GLY A 35 6.60 -7.34 -30.00
C GLY A 35 7.45 -6.42 -29.10
N VAL A 36 6.85 -5.41 -28.45
CA VAL A 36 7.55 -4.53 -27.49
C VAL A 36 7.28 -5.03 -26.08
N ALA A 37 8.35 -5.17 -25.27
CA ALA A 37 8.18 -5.59 -23.88
C ALA A 37 7.51 -4.49 -23.04
N TYR A 38 6.79 -4.91 -22.01
CA TYR A 38 5.96 -4.06 -21.14
C TYR A 38 6.67 -2.78 -20.66
N GLU A 39 7.90 -2.90 -20.15
CA GLU A 39 8.69 -1.77 -19.65
C GLU A 39 9.07 -0.75 -20.75
N TYR A 40 9.35 -1.23 -21.97
CA TYR A 40 9.72 -0.38 -23.09
C TYR A 40 8.50 0.35 -23.65
N ALA A 41 7.34 -0.31 -23.69
CA ALA A 41 6.08 0.29 -24.13
C ALA A 41 5.62 1.43 -23.20
N LEU A 42 5.92 1.35 -21.91
CA LEU A 42 5.57 2.40 -20.93
C LEU A 42 6.60 3.53 -20.85
N ARG A 43 7.84 3.31 -21.30
CA ARG A 43 8.99 4.19 -21.05
C ARG A 43 8.80 5.62 -21.53
N ASP A 44 8.07 5.81 -22.62
CA ASP A 44 7.83 7.12 -23.22
C ASP A 44 6.76 7.97 -22.48
N GLY A 45 6.07 7.36 -21.51
CA GLY A 45 5.00 7.97 -20.73
C GLY A 45 3.70 8.22 -21.50
N ILE A 46 3.61 7.89 -22.79
CA ILE A 46 2.43 8.17 -23.64
C ILE A 46 1.24 7.34 -23.15
N ILE A 47 1.42 6.03 -23.01
CA ILE A 47 0.38 5.11 -22.54
C ILE A 47 -0.10 5.50 -21.14
N LEU A 48 0.83 5.87 -20.24
CA LEU A 48 0.51 6.30 -18.89
C LEU A 48 -0.31 7.60 -18.87
N CYS A 49 0.06 8.58 -19.70
CA CYS A 49 -0.72 9.81 -19.86
C CYS A 49 -2.11 9.54 -20.45
N LYS A 50 -2.23 8.64 -21.44
CA LYS A 50 -3.53 8.25 -22.01
C LYS A 50 -4.43 7.60 -20.96
N LEU A 51 -3.88 6.70 -20.15
CA LEU A 51 -4.59 6.05 -19.05
C LEU A 51 -5.24 7.08 -18.11
N ILE A 52 -4.45 8.00 -17.56
CA ILE A 52 -4.99 8.96 -16.58
C ILE A 52 -5.93 9.98 -17.24
N ALA A 53 -5.69 10.35 -18.49
CA ALA A 53 -6.60 11.22 -19.27
C ALA A 53 -7.95 10.55 -19.52
N ARG A 54 -7.97 9.22 -19.70
CA ARG A 54 -9.20 8.43 -19.86
C ARG A 54 -9.97 8.32 -18.55
N LEU A 55 -9.27 8.14 -17.43
CA LEU A 55 -9.87 8.05 -16.10
C LEU A 55 -10.48 9.39 -15.66
N GLN A 56 -9.76 10.49 -15.86
CA GLN A 56 -10.26 11.82 -15.54
C GLN A 56 -9.83 12.82 -16.64
N PRO A 57 -10.75 13.16 -17.56
CA PRO A 57 -10.49 14.14 -18.61
C PRO A 57 -10.04 15.48 -18.04
N GLY A 58 -9.10 16.13 -18.72
CA GLY A 58 -8.59 17.46 -18.35
C GLY A 58 -7.39 17.48 -17.38
N LEU A 59 -6.97 16.33 -16.84
CA LEU A 59 -5.75 16.28 -16.00
C LEU A 59 -4.44 16.37 -16.80
N ILE A 60 -4.44 15.83 -18.01
CA ILE A 60 -3.32 15.91 -18.96
C ILE A 60 -3.68 16.91 -20.06
N THR A 61 -2.84 17.92 -20.25
CA THR A 61 -3.10 18.99 -21.23
C THR A 61 -2.65 18.60 -22.63
N ARG A 62 -1.45 17.99 -22.75
CA ARG A 62 -0.87 17.59 -24.03
C ARG A 62 0.10 16.43 -23.86
N ILE A 63 -0.11 15.37 -24.62
CA ILE A 63 0.80 14.22 -24.68
C ILE A 63 1.83 14.46 -25.79
N ASN A 64 3.11 14.34 -25.46
CA ASN A 64 4.18 14.43 -26.44
C ASN A 64 4.37 13.06 -27.12
N THR A 65 4.03 12.95 -28.40
CA THR A 65 4.14 11.70 -29.17
C THR A 65 5.42 11.58 -29.99
N SER A 66 6.18 12.66 -30.13
CA SER A 66 7.42 12.70 -30.90
C SER A 66 8.38 13.75 -30.37
N GLY A 67 9.67 13.54 -30.65
CA GLY A 67 10.77 14.42 -30.24
C GLY A 67 11.83 13.65 -29.45
N GLY A 68 12.70 14.40 -28.76
CA GLY A 68 13.79 13.81 -27.98
C GLY A 68 13.35 13.37 -26.57
N ASP A 69 14.27 12.71 -25.88
CA ASP A 69 14.12 12.13 -24.54
C ASP A 69 13.48 13.08 -23.52
N TYR A 70 13.83 14.37 -23.55
CA TYR A 70 13.30 15.36 -22.62
C TYR A 70 11.76 15.49 -22.69
N LYS A 71 11.14 15.27 -23.87
CA LYS A 71 9.69 15.30 -24.02
C LYS A 71 9.01 14.06 -23.46
N MET A 72 9.67 12.92 -23.56
CA MET A 72 9.17 11.65 -23.00
C MET A 72 9.29 11.69 -21.46
N MET A 73 10.37 12.26 -20.93
CA MET A 73 10.48 12.58 -19.51
C MET A 73 9.40 13.57 -19.06
N ASP A 74 9.07 14.57 -19.87
CA ASP A 74 7.97 15.49 -19.58
C ASP A 74 6.61 14.77 -19.50
N ASN A 75 6.33 13.78 -20.36
CA ASN A 75 5.13 12.94 -20.24
C ASN A 75 5.07 12.25 -18.87
N ILE A 76 6.17 11.63 -18.41
CA ILE A 76 6.21 10.97 -17.09
C ILE A 76 5.93 11.97 -15.97
N ASN A 77 6.50 13.18 -16.04
CA ASN A 77 6.26 14.23 -15.06
C ASN A 77 4.81 14.73 -15.08
N GLN A 78 4.18 14.85 -16.26
CA GLN A 78 2.77 15.19 -16.38
C GLN A 78 1.88 14.09 -15.78
N PHE A 79 2.19 12.83 -16.05
CA PHE A 79 1.53 11.68 -15.45
C PHE A 79 1.60 11.72 -13.91
N HIS A 80 2.77 11.97 -13.32
CA HIS A 80 2.90 12.10 -11.86
C HIS A 80 1.98 13.19 -11.28
N LYS A 81 1.98 14.37 -11.90
CA LYS A 81 1.11 15.49 -11.48
C LYS A 81 -0.37 15.13 -11.61
N ALA A 82 -0.74 14.39 -12.65
CA ALA A 82 -2.11 13.94 -12.86
C ALA A 82 -2.53 12.88 -11.84
N CYS A 83 -1.69 11.88 -11.55
CA CYS A 83 -1.95 10.87 -10.52
C CYS A 83 -2.17 11.49 -9.14
N ALA A 84 -1.34 12.46 -8.75
CA ALA A 84 -1.52 13.18 -7.50
C ALA A 84 -2.88 13.90 -7.43
N LYS A 85 -3.30 14.56 -8.53
CA LYS A 85 -4.61 15.22 -8.64
C LYS A 85 -5.79 14.25 -8.67
N PHE A 86 -5.60 13.06 -9.25
CA PHE A 86 -6.58 11.99 -9.25
C PHE A 86 -6.74 11.35 -7.86
N GLY A 87 -5.80 11.59 -6.94
CA GLY A 87 -5.88 11.09 -5.55
C GLY A 87 -5.09 9.81 -5.30
N VAL A 88 -4.16 9.47 -6.19
CA VAL A 88 -3.18 8.41 -5.93
C VAL A 88 -2.23 8.86 -4.81
N PRO A 89 -2.03 8.05 -3.75
CA PRO A 89 -1.10 8.39 -2.67
C PRO A 89 0.34 8.52 -3.18
N ASP A 90 1.07 9.53 -2.70
CA ASP A 90 2.48 9.76 -3.08
C ASP A 90 3.38 8.57 -2.76
N VAL A 91 3.10 7.85 -1.66
CA VAL A 91 3.82 6.63 -1.26
C VAL A 91 3.68 5.47 -2.25
N ASP A 92 2.64 5.49 -3.08
CA ASP A 92 2.37 4.48 -4.11
C ASP A 92 2.90 4.91 -5.50
N MET A 93 3.46 6.13 -5.61
CA MET A 93 4.01 6.67 -6.86
C MET A 93 5.44 6.16 -7.11
N PHE A 94 5.70 5.72 -8.34
CA PHE A 94 7.04 5.38 -8.77
C PHE A 94 7.92 6.61 -9.00
N GLN A 95 9.24 6.42 -8.97
CA GLN A 95 10.20 7.47 -9.30
C GLN A 95 10.58 7.43 -10.78
N THR A 96 10.85 8.55 -11.44
CA THR A 96 11.16 8.58 -12.88
C THR A 96 12.27 7.60 -13.29
N VAL A 97 13.28 7.38 -12.44
CA VAL A 97 14.36 6.42 -12.67
C VAL A 97 13.90 4.96 -12.70
N ASP A 98 12.81 4.63 -11.99
CA ASP A 98 12.23 3.28 -11.94
C ASP A 98 11.79 2.83 -13.33
N LEU A 99 11.20 3.75 -14.10
CA LEU A 99 10.72 3.51 -15.46
C LEU A 99 11.75 3.90 -16.53
N TRP A 100 12.39 5.06 -16.41
CA TRP A 100 13.25 5.57 -17.49
C TRP A 100 14.53 4.75 -17.68
N GLU A 101 15.12 4.29 -16.57
CA GLU A 101 16.32 3.44 -16.53
C GLU A 101 15.99 1.99 -16.12
N PHE A 102 14.71 1.65 -16.02
CA PHE A 102 14.23 0.33 -15.63
C PHE A 102 14.75 -0.16 -14.27
N LYS A 103 15.05 0.75 -13.33
CA LYS A 103 15.58 0.39 -12.00
C LYS A 103 14.60 -0.46 -11.20
N ASN A 104 13.30 -0.22 -11.36
CA ASN A 104 12.27 -0.90 -10.57
C ASN A 104 10.90 -0.92 -11.26
N ILE A 105 10.78 -1.73 -12.31
CA ILE A 105 9.50 -1.92 -13.05
C ILE A 105 8.37 -2.43 -12.16
N ASN A 106 8.69 -3.22 -11.13
CA ASN A 106 7.69 -3.69 -10.18
C ASN A 106 7.01 -2.50 -9.46
N ASN A 107 7.75 -1.44 -9.15
CA ASN A 107 7.17 -0.23 -8.57
C ASN A 107 6.24 0.49 -9.54
N VAL A 108 6.61 0.58 -10.83
CA VAL A 108 5.74 1.14 -11.88
C VAL A 108 4.42 0.37 -11.95
N THR A 109 4.49 -0.96 -11.96
CA THR A 109 3.29 -1.81 -11.96
C THR A 109 2.46 -1.61 -10.68
N LYS A 110 3.07 -1.50 -9.51
CA LYS A 110 2.35 -1.19 -8.25
C LYS A 110 1.62 0.15 -8.32
N THR A 111 2.22 1.18 -8.91
CA THR A 111 1.55 2.48 -9.12
C THR A 111 0.31 2.31 -10.01
N ILE A 112 0.37 1.50 -11.07
CA ILE A 112 -0.79 1.21 -11.93
C ILE A 112 -1.91 0.53 -11.12
N TYR A 113 -1.59 -0.43 -10.26
CA TYR A 113 -2.58 -1.01 -9.34
C TYR A 113 -3.10 0.00 -8.31
N ALA A 114 -2.28 0.93 -7.84
CA ALA A 114 -2.72 2.00 -6.96
C ALA A 114 -3.72 2.94 -7.65
N ILE A 115 -3.53 3.25 -8.94
CA ILE A 115 -4.51 3.97 -9.76
C ILE A 115 -5.81 3.15 -9.87
N GLY A 116 -5.71 1.85 -10.17
CA GLY A 116 -6.87 0.95 -10.22
C GLY A 116 -7.67 0.92 -8.92
N ARG A 117 -6.99 0.89 -7.76
CA ARG A 117 -7.62 0.98 -6.44
C ARG A 117 -8.21 2.37 -6.17
N THR A 118 -7.58 3.42 -6.68
CA THR A 118 -8.07 4.80 -6.53
C THR A 118 -9.40 4.97 -7.25
N CYS A 119 -9.64 4.25 -8.35
CA CYS A 119 -10.92 4.27 -9.06
C CYS A 119 -12.14 3.90 -8.18
N TYR A 120 -11.98 3.11 -7.11
CA TYR A 120 -13.07 2.83 -6.15
C TYR A 120 -13.54 4.07 -5.37
N LYS A 121 -12.70 5.11 -5.29
CA LYS A 121 -13.04 6.40 -4.67
C LYS A 121 -13.77 7.36 -5.61
N HIS A 122 -13.96 6.97 -6.87
CA HIS A 122 -14.63 7.76 -7.91
C HIS A 122 -15.99 7.14 -8.24
N PRO A 123 -17.10 7.60 -7.62
CA PRO A 123 -18.45 7.05 -7.83
C PRO A 123 -18.96 7.21 -9.28
N GLU A 124 -18.35 8.08 -10.07
CA GLU A 124 -18.61 8.30 -11.49
C GLU A 124 -17.96 7.24 -12.39
N PHE A 125 -16.94 6.53 -11.90
CA PHE A 125 -16.23 5.53 -12.67
C PHE A 125 -17.11 4.30 -12.92
N ARG A 126 -17.13 3.82 -14.17
CA ARG A 126 -17.93 2.66 -14.63
C ARG A 126 -17.07 1.62 -15.38
N GLY A 127 -15.75 1.80 -15.40
CA GLY A 127 -14.84 0.92 -16.12
C GLY A 127 -14.45 -0.34 -15.33
N PRO A 128 -13.59 -1.18 -15.91
CA PRO A 128 -13.00 -2.31 -15.21
C PRO A 128 -12.16 -1.82 -14.02
N PHE A 129 -12.20 -2.55 -12.91
CA PHE A 129 -11.36 -2.28 -11.75
C PHE A 129 -10.11 -3.16 -11.76
N LEU A 130 -8.99 -2.60 -11.31
CA LEU A 130 -7.74 -3.33 -11.11
C LEU A 130 -7.38 -3.37 -9.63
N GLY A 131 -7.15 -4.57 -9.11
CA GLY A 131 -6.80 -4.81 -7.72
C GLY A 131 -8.01 -4.91 -6.78
N PRO A 132 -7.76 -5.31 -5.52
CA PRO A 132 -8.80 -5.53 -4.54
C PRO A 132 -9.50 -4.22 -4.16
N ARG A 133 -10.81 -4.31 -3.89
CA ARG A 133 -11.57 -3.19 -3.33
C ARG A 133 -10.98 -2.81 -1.97
N PRO A 134 -10.62 -1.53 -1.73
CA PRO A 134 -10.23 -1.07 -0.41
C PRO A 134 -11.34 -1.37 0.61
N SER A 135 -10.96 -1.87 1.79
CA SER A 135 -11.93 -2.07 2.87
C SER A 135 -12.47 -0.74 3.35
N GLU A 136 -13.79 -0.62 3.47
CA GLU A 136 -14.42 0.53 4.12
C GLU A 136 -14.12 0.46 5.63
N GLU A 137 -13.75 1.61 6.22
CA GLU A 137 -13.54 1.69 7.67
C GLU A 137 -14.89 1.47 8.36
N ASN A 138 -15.06 0.32 9.01
CA ASN A 138 -16.22 0.07 9.86
C ASN A 138 -16.01 0.79 11.20
N ARG A 139 -16.33 2.09 11.25
CA ARG A 139 -16.38 2.83 12.52
C ARG A 139 -17.53 2.30 13.35
N ARG A 140 -17.20 1.48 14.34
CA ARG A 140 -18.17 1.02 15.32
C ARG A 140 -18.41 2.16 16.29
N GLU A 141 -19.56 2.80 16.19
CA GLU A 141 -20.02 3.71 17.23
C GLU A 141 -20.56 2.87 18.39
N TRP A 142 -19.84 2.86 19.51
CA TRP A 142 -20.34 2.30 20.76
C TRP A 142 -21.19 3.35 21.45
N THR A 143 -22.32 2.93 22.02
CA THR A 143 -23.11 3.84 22.85
C THR A 143 -22.32 4.21 24.10
N GLU A 144 -22.57 5.40 24.64
CA GLU A 144 -21.98 5.85 25.92
C GLU A 144 -22.22 4.83 27.05
N GLU A 145 -23.37 4.16 27.03
CA GLU A 145 -23.70 3.09 27.97
C GLU A 145 -22.84 1.84 27.76
N GLN A 146 -22.53 1.45 26.51
CA GLN A 146 -21.61 0.36 26.21
C GLN A 146 -20.16 0.67 26.60
N LEU A 147 -19.71 1.92 26.37
CA LEU A 147 -18.38 2.37 26.81
C LEU A 147 -18.27 2.32 28.33
N ARG A 148 -19.28 2.83 29.05
CA ARG A 148 -19.36 2.83 30.52
C ARG A 148 -19.50 1.42 31.11
N ALA A 149 -20.22 0.53 30.43
CA ALA A 149 -20.29 -0.88 30.83
C ALA A 149 -18.92 -1.58 30.71
N GLY A 150 -18.08 -1.16 29.76
CA GLY A 150 -16.69 -1.61 29.64
C GLY A 150 -15.80 -1.15 30.79
N GLU A 151 -16.04 0.04 31.35
CA GLU A 151 -15.27 0.56 32.51
C GLU A 151 -15.47 -0.27 33.78
N MET A 152 -16.64 -0.91 33.94
CA MET A 152 -16.92 -1.79 35.09
C MET A 152 -16.34 -3.20 34.94
N VAL A 153 -15.87 -3.59 33.75
CA VAL A 153 -15.20 -4.87 33.52
C VAL A 153 -13.75 -4.75 34.00
N ILE A 154 -13.59 -4.84 35.31
CA ILE A 154 -12.30 -5.02 35.94
C ILE A 154 -11.78 -6.41 35.55
N GLY A 155 -10.71 -6.47 34.76
CA GLY A 155 -10.02 -7.73 34.50
C GLY A 155 -9.71 -8.44 35.82
N LEU A 156 -9.91 -9.76 35.87
CA LEU A 156 -9.84 -10.65 37.06
C LEU A 156 -8.55 -10.56 37.92
N GLN A 157 -7.64 -9.65 37.57
CA GLN A 157 -6.33 -9.42 38.16
C GLN A 157 -6.15 -8.03 38.80
N ALA A 158 -7.14 -7.12 38.78
CA ALA A 158 -7.01 -5.85 39.52
C ALA A 158 -7.25 -6.05 41.03
N GLY A 159 -6.40 -6.87 41.65
CA GLY A 159 -6.30 -6.99 43.10
C GLY A 159 -5.72 -5.70 43.67
N THR A 160 -6.48 -5.05 44.55
CA THR A 160 -5.96 -3.94 45.35
C THR A 160 -4.96 -4.47 46.38
N ASN A 161 -3.75 -3.91 46.39
CA ASN A 161 -2.71 -4.18 47.39
C ASN A 161 -2.95 -3.46 48.73
N LYS A 162 -4.04 -2.68 48.86
CA LYS A 162 -4.33 -1.88 50.07
C LYS A 162 -4.74 -2.68 51.32
N GLY A 163 -4.92 -3.99 51.21
CA GLY A 163 -5.28 -4.87 52.34
C GLY A 163 -4.22 -5.89 52.73
N ALA A 164 -3.10 -5.98 52.01
CA ALA A 164 -2.03 -6.94 52.32
C ALA A 164 -1.05 -6.34 53.36
N THR A 165 -1.52 -6.06 54.57
CA THR A 165 -0.61 -5.86 55.70
C THR A 165 -0.04 -7.21 56.12
N GLN A 166 1.28 -7.37 55.98
CA GLN A 166 2.05 -8.53 56.44
C GLN A 166 2.18 -8.54 57.99
N ALA A 167 1.10 -8.23 58.71
CA ALA A 167 1.07 -8.34 60.16
C ALA A 167 0.51 -9.72 60.52
N GLY A 168 1.41 -10.70 60.74
CA GLY A 168 1.02 -12.03 61.22
C GLY A 168 1.72 -13.22 60.56
N GLN A 169 2.60 -13.03 59.58
CA GLN A 169 3.39 -14.14 59.02
C GLN A 169 4.54 -14.49 59.96
N SER A 170 4.30 -15.42 60.89
CA SER A 170 5.37 -16.13 61.59
C SER A 170 6.02 -17.12 60.63
N PHE A 171 7.22 -16.82 60.14
CA PHE A 171 8.02 -17.77 59.38
C PHE A 171 8.79 -18.68 60.33
N GLY A 172 8.49 -19.98 60.27
CA GLY A 172 9.36 -21.04 60.80
C GLY A 172 9.21 -21.34 62.29
N ALA A 173 8.24 -22.18 62.65
CA ALA A 173 8.29 -22.91 63.91
C ALA A 173 9.56 -23.78 63.96
N THR A 174 10.38 -23.62 64.99
CA THR A 174 11.59 -24.42 65.19
C THR A 174 11.20 -25.88 65.45
N ARG A 175 11.71 -26.80 64.62
CA ARG A 175 11.56 -28.25 64.82
C ARG A 175 12.20 -28.67 66.14
N LYS A 176 11.41 -29.11 67.12
CA LYS A 176 11.94 -29.81 68.31
C LYS A 176 12.29 -31.25 67.91
N ILE A 177 13.58 -31.58 67.90
CA ILE A 177 14.05 -32.96 67.82
C ILE A 177 14.14 -33.49 69.26
N LEU A 178 13.29 -34.47 69.60
CA LEU A 178 13.42 -35.24 70.83
C LEU A 178 14.51 -36.30 70.63
N LEU A 179 15.65 -36.14 71.29
CA LEU A 179 16.69 -37.18 71.35
C LEU A 179 16.34 -38.16 72.46
N GLY A 180 16.01 -39.39 72.09
CA GLY A 180 15.85 -40.51 73.00
C GLY A 180 17.02 -41.48 72.89
N LYS A 181 17.95 -41.40 73.85
CA LYS A 181 18.64 -42.46 74.62
C LYS A 181 19.91 -41.91 75.24
#